data_AF-A0A0M0JHV2-F1
#
_entry.id   AF-A0A0M0JHV2-F1
#
_cell.length_a   1.000
_cell.length_b   1.000
_cell.length_c   1.000
_cell.angle_alpha   90.00
_cell.angle_beta   90.00
_cell.angle_gamma   90.00
#
_symmetry.space_group_name_H-M   'P 1'
#
loop_
_entity.id
_entity.type
_entity.pdbx_description
1 polymer ?
#
loop_
_entity_poly.entity_id
_entity_poly.type
_entity_poly.pdbx_seq_one_letter_code
_entity_poly.pdbx_strand_id
1 'polypeptide(L)'
;MPAGSTWDISGLADVLSEQVEVGSVAKTIGEGSEEPADDDVLGFMSAVNLQVHRTKLFAQEMRASMLKRCPDAGAREELSRRFDDPRVGLIVSERMINLPAALVPSLIDSLLQDIAWAAENAEDKATRDALNFSELLLIAAVTLKPGSSAGGNGSSGGPIGAGASSSEGGASGGGKRPKKRERQAAAASAQAALFETVEFVRTEEEILAATAEWQALLNGTGRTRQMVLALTPEGMRQAIPALHAAMGEDA
;
A
#
# COMPACT_ATOMS: atom_id res chain seq x y z
N MET A 1 6.07 -7.41 -0.05
CA MET A 1 5.83 -6.44 1.04
C MET A 1 7.02 -5.50 1.12
N PRO A 2 6.84 -4.17 1.21
CA PRO A 2 7.96 -3.24 1.14
C PRO A 2 8.88 -3.34 2.37
N ALA A 3 10.19 -3.35 2.13
CA ALA A 3 11.22 -3.35 3.16
C ALA A 3 11.08 -2.11 4.07
N GLY A 4 11.07 -2.32 5.40
CA GLY A 4 11.02 -1.24 6.40
C GLY A 4 9.75 -1.18 7.25
N SER A 5 8.85 -2.15 7.11
CA SER A 5 7.66 -2.25 7.93
C SER A 5 7.94 -3.08 9.19
N THR A 6 7.82 -2.49 10.39
CA THR A 6 8.08 -3.16 11.68
C THR A 6 6.79 -3.74 12.26
N TRP A 7 6.19 -4.72 11.59
CA TRP A 7 5.04 -5.44 12.12
C TRP A 7 5.22 -6.94 11.92
N ASP A 8 4.53 -7.73 12.73
CA ASP A 8 4.61 -9.20 12.78
C ASP A 8 4.20 -9.89 11.47
N ILE A 9 5.15 -10.07 10.55
CA ILE A 9 4.95 -10.76 9.28
C ILE A 9 4.73 -12.26 9.49
N SER A 10 5.40 -12.85 10.49
CA SER A 10 5.25 -14.28 10.79
C SER A 10 3.81 -14.60 11.22
N GLY A 11 3.23 -13.80 12.11
CA GLY A 11 1.83 -13.96 12.50
C GLY A 11 0.83 -13.73 11.37
N LEU A 12 1.15 -12.88 10.39
CA LEU A 12 0.37 -12.78 9.15
C LEU A 12 0.50 -14.05 8.30
N ALA A 13 1.70 -14.60 8.15
CA ALA A 13 1.94 -15.83 7.39
C ALA A 13 1.22 -17.04 8.01
N ASP A 14 1.20 -17.14 9.34
CA ASP A 14 0.44 -18.16 10.07
C ASP A 14 -1.06 -18.04 9.73
N VAL A 15 -1.62 -16.82 9.77
CA VAL A 15 -3.04 -16.58 9.40
C VAL A 15 -3.32 -17.00 7.97
N LEU A 16 -2.47 -16.61 7.03
CA LEU A 16 -2.64 -16.94 5.61
C LEU A 16 -2.56 -18.45 5.36
N SER A 17 -1.70 -19.15 6.11
CA SER A 17 -1.53 -20.60 5.98
C SER A 17 -2.68 -21.39 6.61
N GLU A 18 -3.35 -20.83 7.62
CA GLU A 18 -4.53 -21.39 8.28
C GLU A 18 -5.84 -21.15 7.48
N GLN A 19 -5.86 -20.18 6.57
CA GLN A 19 -7.05 -19.79 5.81
C GLN A 19 -7.32 -20.76 4.66
N VAL A 20 -8.56 -21.24 4.55
CA VAL A 20 -8.94 -22.25 3.55
C VAL A 20 -9.82 -21.66 2.44
N GLU A 21 -10.60 -20.64 2.77
CA GLU A 21 -11.75 -20.21 1.98
C GLU A 21 -11.41 -19.16 0.92
N VAL A 22 -10.34 -18.38 1.14
CA VAL A 22 -10.00 -17.24 0.27
C VAL A 22 -8.51 -17.20 -0.02
N GLY A 23 -8.17 -17.31 -1.31
CA GLY A 23 -6.82 -17.09 -1.78
C GLY A 23 -6.43 -18.09 -2.86
N SER A 24 -5.61 -17.61 -3.78
CA SER A 24 -5.14 -18.36 -4.93
C SER A 24 -3.62 -18.33 -5.00
N VAL A 25 -3.03 -19.46 -5.38
CA VAL A 25 -1.58 -19.63 -5.52
C VAL A 25 -1.27 -19.99 -6.97
N ALA A 26 -0.37 -19.24 -7.62
CA ALA A 26 0.18 -19.57 -8.92
C ALA A 26 1.39 -20.49 -8.74
N LYS A 27 1.34 -21.68 -9.34
CA LYS A 27 2.41 -22.69 -9.33
C LYS A 27 2.85 -23.03 -10.76
N THR A 28 4.07 -23.52 -10.92
CA THR A 28 4.46 -24.19 -12.17
C THR A 28 3.80 -25.56 -12.26
N ILE A 29 3.57 -26.00 -13.49
CA ILE A 29 3.19 -27.38 -13.77
C ILE A 29 4.49 -28.17 -13.98
N GLY A 30 4.60 -29.36 -13.40
CA GLY A 30 5.77 -30.22 -13.60
C GLY A 30 5.96 -30.59 -15.07
N GLU A 31 7.22 -30.74 -15.52
CA GLU A 31 7.51 -31.16 -16.89
C GLU A 31 6.84 -32.51 -17.20
N GLY A 32 5.86 -32.51 -18.10
CA GLY A 32 5.14 -33.72 -18.53
C GLY A 32 4.00 -34.18 -17.62
N SER A 33 3.59 -33.37 -16.63
CA SER A 33 2.37 -33.60 -15.84
C SER A 33 1.36 -32.47 -16.05
N GLU A 34 0.10 -32.69 -15.69
CA GLU A 34 -0.88 -31.61 -15.44
C GLU A 34 -0.93 -31.24 -13.96
N GLU A 35 -0.20 -31.98 -13.12
CA GLU A 35 -0.10 -31.74 -11.69
C GLU A 35 0.89 -30.60 -11.41
N PRO A 36 0.58 -29.70 -10.46
CA PRO A 36 1.49 -28.66 -10.01
C PRO A 36 2.76 -29.28 -9.41
N ALA A 37 3.91 -28.67 -9.66
CA ALA A 37 5.11 -29.01 -8.92
C ALA A 37 4.91 -28.60 -7.44
N ASP A 38 5.26 -29.50 -6.51
CA ASP A 38 4.99 -29.30 -5.08
C ASP A 38 5.67 -28.04 -4.51
N ASP A 39 6.84 -27.66 -5.05
CA ASP A 39 7.73 -26.66 -4.45
C ASP A 39 7.83 -25.31 -5.21
N ASP A 40 7.14 -25.12 -6.33
CA ASP A 40 7.35 -23.96 -7.23
C ASP A 40 6.20 -22.93 -7.16
N VAL A 41 6.03 -22.28 -6.02
CA VAL A 41 5.09 -21.15 -5.90
C VAL A 41 5.69 -19.91 -6.56
N LEU A 42 5.07 -19.47 -7.66
CA LEU A 42 5.49 -18.26 -8.39
C LEU A 42 4.83 -16.98 -7.87
N GLY A 43 3.70 -17.11 -7.19
CA GLY A 43 3.01 -16.00 -6.55
C GLY A 43 1.71 -16.44 -5.90
N PHE A 44 1.14 -15.56 -5.09
CA PHE A 44 -0.15 -15.78 -4.46
C PHE A 44 -0.89 -14.46 -4.25
N MET A 45 -2.20 -14.56 -4.10
CA MET A 45 -3.07 -13.46 -3.73
C MET A 45 -4.15 -13.97 -2.77
N SER A 46 -4.32 -13.29 -1.65
CA SER A 46 -5.33 -13.65 -0.64
C SER A 46 -5.86 -12.38 0.04
N ALA A 47 -7.01 -12.49 0.71
CA ALA A 47 -7.60 -11.43 1.51
C ALA A 47 -7.90 -11.95 2.92
N VAL A 48 -7.48 -11.19 3.94
CA VAL A 48 -7.69 -11.52 5.37
C VAL A 48 -8.53 -10.46 6.05
N ASN A 49 -9.55 -10.87 6.81
CA ASN A 49 -10.38 -9.93 7.56
C ASN A 49 -9.63 -9.35 8.77
N LEU A 50 -9.47 -8.02 8.79
CA LEU A 50 -8.69 -7.35 9.82
C LEU A 50 -9.41 -7.26 11.18
N GLN A 51 -10.74 -7.29 11.18
CA GLN A 51 -11.53 -7.25 12.41
C GLN A 51 -11.58 -8.61 13.12
N VAL A 52 -11.66 -9.71 12.38
CA VAL A 52 -11.53 -11.06 12.92
C VAL A 52 -10.18 -11.23 13.63
N HIS A 53 -9.11 -10.70 13.03
CA HIS A 53 -7.75 -10.82 13.56
C HIS A 53 -7.25 -9.61 14.36
N ARG A 54 -8.12 -8.68 14.76
CA ARG A 54 -7.73 -7.42 15.44
C ARG A 54 -6.93 -7.59 16.74
N THR A 55 -6.99 -8.77 17.36
CA THR A 55 -6.25 -9.12 18.57
C THR A 55 -4.88 -9.75 18.29
N LYS A 56 -4.63 -10.20 17.05
CA LYS A 56 -3.32 -10.73 16.62
C LYS A 56 -2.31 -9.57 16.48
N LEU A 57 -1.04 -9.85 16.75
CA LEU A 57 0.03 -8.83 16.78
C LEU A 57 0.17 -8.10 15.44
N PHE A 58 0.16 -8.86 14.33
CA PHE A 58 0.29 -8.30 12.98
C PHE A 58 -0.73 -7.18 12.72
N ALA A 59 -2.00 -7.39 13.10
CA ALA A 59 -3.08 -6.45 12.84
C ALA A 59 -2.89 -5.17 13.68
N GLN A 60 -2.52 -5.32 14.95
CA GLN A 60 -2.29 -4.20 15.86
C GLN A 60 -1.10 -3.35 15.43
N GLU A 61 0.03 -3.98 15.13
CA GLU A 61 1.26 -3.29 14.74
C GLU A 61 1.14 -2.65 13.36
N MET A 62 0.52 -3.35 12.39
CA MET A 62 0.24 -2.80 11.06
C MET A 62 -0.65 -1.56 11.16
N ARG A 63 -1.79 -1.65 11.86
CA ARG A 63 -2.71 -0.53 12.08
C ARG A 63 -1.97 0.66 12.72
N ALA A 64 -1.25 0.42 13.82
CA ALA A 64 -0.51 1.46 14.52
C ALA A 64 0.56 2.11 13.63
N SER A 65 1.30 1.31 12.86
CA SER A 65 2.34 1.77 11.94
C SER A 65 1.77 2.65 10.83
N MET A 66 0.68 2.23 10.18
CA MET A 66 0.05 2.98 9.09
C MET A 66 -0.56 4.29 9.59
N LEU A 67 -1.31 4.27 10.70
CA LEU A 67 -1.90 5.47 11.29
C LEU A 67 -0.86 6.50 11.74
N LYS A 68 0.30 6.05 12.23
CA LYS A 68 1.42 6.92 12.59
C LYS A 68 2.04 7.62 11.36
N ARG A 69 1.89 7.01 10.18
CA ARG A 69 2.48 7.47 8.92
C ARG A 69 1.48 8.15 8.00
N CYS A 70 0.22 8.32 8.39
CA CYS A 70 -0.71 9.13 7.60
C CYS A 70 -0.16 10.56 7.37
N PRO A 71 -0.41 11.15 6.19
CA PRO A 71 0.11 12.46 5.81
C PRO A 71 -0.43 13.60 6.68
N ASP A 72 -1.71 13.51 7.06
CA ASP A 72 -2.43 14.50 7.84
C ASP A 72 -3.49 13.85 8.75
N ALA A 73 -4.20 14.68 9.52
CA ALA A 73 -5.20 14.23 10.46
C ALA A 73 -6.45 13.62 9.79
N GLY A 74 -6.86 14.13 8.63
CA GLY A 74 -8.03 13.65 7.89
C GLY A 74 -7.77 12.27 7.31
N ALA A 75 -6.61 12.08 6.66
CA ALA A 75 -6.20 10.76 6.17
C ALA A 75 -6.04 9.74 7.30
N ARG A 76 -5.62 10.17 8.50
CA ARG A 76 -5.53 9.31 9.68
C ARG A 76 -6.89 8.90 10.22
N GLU A 77 -7.82 9.84 10.32
CA GLU A 77 -9.19 9.58 10.77
C GLU A 77 -9.90 8.63 9.81
N GLU A 78 -9.76 8.89 8.51
CA GLU A 78 -10.42 8.11 7.48
C GLU A 78 -9.84 6.69 7.36
N LEU A 79 -8.52 6.53 7.49
CA LEU A 79 -7.91 5.19 7.59
C LEU A 79 -8.31 4.47 8.89
N SER A 80 -8.43 5.18 10.01
CA SER A 80 -8.89 4.56 11.26
C SER A 80 -10.32 4.07 11.15
N ARG A 81 -11.21 4.86 10.53
CA ARG A 81 -12.61 4.48 10.29
C ARG A 81 -12.70 3.19 9.49
N ARG A 82 -11.90 3.06 8.43
CA ARG A 82 -11.81 1.83 7.62
C ARG A 82 -11.33 0.64 8.42
N PHE A 83 -10.28 0.82 9.21
CA PHE A 83 -9.80 -0.24 10.08
C PHE A 83 -10.85 -0.71 11.08
N ASP A 84 -11.83 0.11 11.45
CA ASP A 84 -12.90 -0.24 12.39
C ASP A 84 -14.14 -0.86 11.72
N ASP A 85 -14.20 -0.96 10.39
CA ASP A 85 -15.29 -1.64 9.67
C ASP A 85 -15.15 -3.18 9.84
N PRO A 86 -16.19 -3.89 10.32
CA PRO A 86 -16.20 -5.36 10.43
C PRO A 86 -15.92 -6.11 9.12
N ARG A 87 -16.15 -5.46 7.97
CA ARG A 87 -16.03 -6.02 6.63
C ARG A 87 -14.82 -5.48 5.87
N VAL A 88 -13.82 -4.95 6.58
CA VAL A 88 -12.55 -4.56 5.97
C VAL A 88 -11.59 -5.74 5.87
N GLY A 89 -11.11 -6.00 4.66
CA GLY A 89 -10.06 -6.98 4.40
C GLY A 89 -8.72 -6.32 4.10
N LEU A 90 -7.63 -7.07 4.24
CA LEU A 90 -6.31 -6.73 3.73
C LEU A 90 -5.97 -7.70 2.61
N ILE A 91 -5.67 -7.17 1.43
CA ILE A 91 -5.12 -7.94 0.31
C ILE A 91 -3.64 -8.15 0.56
N VAL A 92 -3.22 -9.41 0.51
CA VAL A 92 -1.82 -9.81 0.49
C VAL A 92 -1.56 -10.39 -0.89
N SER A 93 -0.69 -9.73 -1.65
CA SER A 93 -0.31 -10.17 -2.99
C SER A 93 1.20 -10.06 -3.17
N GLU A 94 1.83 -11.23 -3.31
CA GLU A 94 3.25 -11.34 -3.60
C GLU A 94 3.44 -12.24 -4.82
N ARG A 95 4.37 -11.86 -5.68
CA ARG A 95 4.79 -12.66 -6.82
C ARG A 95 6.26 -12.52 -7.05
N MET A 96 6.88 -13.56 -7.58
CA MET A 96 8.23 -13.46 -8.09
C MET A 96 8.28 -12.54 -9.31
N ILE A 97 9.43 -11.90 -9.52
CA ILE A 97 9.63 -10.95 -10.63
C ILE A 97 9.45 -11.60 -12.01
N ASN A 98 9.66 -12.91 -12.09
CA ASN A 98 9.51 -13.73 -13.30
C ASN A 98 8.10 -14.29 -13.51
N LEU A 99 7.13 -14.07 -12.60
CA LEU A 99 5.74 -14.43 -12.85
C LEU A 99 5.22 -13.59 -14.04
N PRO A 100 4.76 -14.22 -15.14
CA PRO A 100 4.20 -13.50 -16.28
C PRO A 100 3.10 -12.54 -15.84
N ALA A 101 3.19 -11.27 -16.26
CA ALA A 101 2.21 -10.25 -15.90
C ALA A 101 0.79 -10.62 -16.38
N ALA A 102 0.68 -11.37 -17.48
CA ALA A 102 -0.59 -11.86 -18.04
C ALA A 102 -1.39 -12.76 -17.06
N LEU A 103 -0.76 -13.32 -16.01
CA LEU A 103 -1.45 -14.11 -14.99
C LEU A 103 -2.04 -13.27 -13.85
N VAL A 104 -1.64 -12.01 -13.71
CA VAL A 104 -2.12 -11.13 -12.64
C VAL A 104 -3.62 -10.84 -12.74
N PRO A 105 -4.21 -10.55 -13.93
CA PRO A 105 -5.66 -10.42 -14.06
C PRO A 105 -6.40 -11.66 -13.58
N SER A 106 -5.92 -12.86 -13.93
CA SER A 106 -6.50 -14.13 -13.48
C SER A 106 -6.41 -14.32 -11.96
N LEU A 107 -5.28 -13.96 -11.33
CA LEU A 107 -5.14 -14.02 -9.87
C LEU A 107 -6.14 -13.10 -9.15
N ILE A 108 -6.38 -11.91 -9.71
CA ILE A 108 -7.34 -10.96 -9.16
C ILE A 108 -8.78 -11.49 -9.32
N ASP A 109 -9.13 -11.99 -10.50
CA ASP A 109 -10.48 -12.54 -10.72
C ASP A 109 -10.72 -13.79 -9.86
N SER A 110 -9.75 -14.69 -9.74
CA SER A 110 -9.82 -15.85 -8.84
C SER A 110 -10.02 -15.42 -7.39
N LEU A 111 -9.27 -14.45 -6.87
CA LEU A 111 -9.49 -13.92 -5.52
C LEU A 111 -10.94 -13.42 -5.34
N LEU A 112 -11.47 -12.68 -6.30
CA LEU A 112 -12.83 -12.15 -6.22
C LEU A 112 -13.90 -13.24 -6.29
N GLN A 113 -13.66 -14.29 -7.07
CA GLN A 113 -14.51 -15.48 -7.11
C GLN A 113 -14.49 -16.23 -5.79
N ASP A 114 -13.31 -16.43 -5.19
CA ASP A 114 -13.15 -17.08 -3.88
C ASP A 114 -13.90 -16.31 -2.79
N ILE A 115 -13.75 -14.98 -2.76
CA ILE A 115 -14.46 -14.10 -1.81
C ILE A 115 -15.98 -14.26 -1.96
N ALA A 116 -16.49 -14.18 -3.20
CA ALA A 116 -17.92 -14.29 -3.47
C ALA A 116 -18.45 -15.68 -3.08
N TRP A 117 -17.72 -16.74 -3.45
CA TRP A 117 -18.08 -18.11 -3.12
C TRP A 117 -18.11 -18.34 -1.61
N ALA A 118 -17.08 -17.89 -0.89
CA ALA A 118 -16.98 -18.08 0.55
C ALA A 118 -18.03 -17.27 1.33
N ALA A 119 -18.37 -16.06 0.88
CA ALA A 119 -19.43 -15.26 1.47
C ALA A 119 -20.83 -15.93 1.35
N GLU A 120 -21.03 -16.74 0.31
CA GLU A 120 -22.29 -17.47 0.07
C GLU A 120 -22.31 -18.86 0.72
N ASN A 121 -21.17 -19.57 0.73
CA ASN A 121 -21.11 -21.01 0.99
C ASN A 121 -20.41 -21.40 2.31
N ALA A 122 -19.80 -20.47 3.05
CA ALA A 122 -19.19 -20.83 4.34
C ALA A 122 -20.25 -21.37 5.33
N GLU A 123 -19.90 -22.47 6.01
CA GLU A 123 -20.84 -23.28 6.79
C GLU A 123 -21.45 -22.49 7.96
N ASP A 124 -20.64 -21.68 8.62
CA ASP A 124 -21.08 -20.86 9.74
C ASP A 124 -21.31 -19.40 9.32
N LYS A 125 -22.26 -18.76 10.01
CA LYS A 125 -22.64 -17.37 9.71
C LYS A 125 -21.51 -16.37 10.00
N ALA A 126 -20.69 -16.62 11.02
CA ALA A 126 -19.64 -15.68 11.40
C ALA A 126 -18.56 -15.59 10.32
N THR A 127 -18.18 -16.72 9.72
CA THR A 127 -17.26 -16.77 8.58
C THR A 127 -17.85 -16.11 7.34
N ARG A 128 -19.13 -16.36 7.02
CA ARG A 128 -19.81 -15.66 5.90
C ARG A 128 -19.83 -14.14 6.10
N ASP A 129 -20.20 -13.68 7.29
CA ASP A 129 -20.24 -12.25 7.60
C ASP A 129 -18.83 -11.62 7.56
N ALA A 130 -17.79 -12.38 7.95
CA ALA A 130 -16.40 -11.94 7.91
C ALA A 130 -15.79 -11.87 6.50
N LEU A 131 -16.22 -12.75 5.59
CA LEU A 131 -15.71 -12.80 4.22
C LEU A 131 -16.52 -11.93 3.24
N ASN A 132 -17.66 -11.41 3.69
CA ASN A 132 -18.46 -10.44 2.94
C ASN A 132 -17.83 -9.03 3.01
N PHE A 133 -16.71 -8.83 2.32
CA PHE A 133 -15.96 -7.57 2.37
C PHE A 133 -16.71 -6.40 1.72
N SER A 134 -16.82 -5.28 2.44
CA SER A 134 -17.24 -4.00 1.86
C SER A 134 -16.06 -3.30 1.18
N GLU A 135 -14.87 -3.46 1.75
CA GLU A 135 -13.66 -2.79 1.32
C GLU A 135 -12.44 -3.67 1.58
N LEU A 136 -11.46 -3.57 0.68
CA LEU A 136 -10.21 -4.30 0.68
C LEU A 136 -9.06 -3.29 0.64
N LEU A 137 -8.21 -3.34 1.67
CA LEU A 137 -7.02 -2.51 1.74
C LEU A 137 -5.86 -3.21 1.02
N LEU A 138 -5.22 -2.51 0.09
CA LEU A 138 -3.99 -2.95 -0.57
C LEU A 138 -2.86 -1.98 -0.22
N ILE A 139 -1.71 -2.52 0.22
CA ILE A 139 -0.52 -1.74 0.53
C ILE A 139 0.43 -1.80 -0.67
N ALA A 140 0.37 -0.78 -1.52
CA ALA A 140 1.17 -0.66 -2.72
C ALA A 140 2.55 -0.05 -2.44
N ALA A 141 3.57 -0.53 -3.14
CA ALA A 141 4.90 0.08 -3.13
C ALA A 141 4.97 1.16 -4.22
N VAL A 142 5.37 2.37 -3.86
CA VAL A 142 5.48 3.47 -4.82
C VAL A 142 6.84 4.15 -4.71
N THR A 143 7.35 4.67 -5.82
CA THR A 143 8.58 5.45 -5.90
C THR A 143 8.25 6.91 -6.17
N LEU A 144 8.83 7.79 -5.37
CA LEU A 144 8.75 9.23 -5.55
C LEU A 144 9.88 9.69 -6.49
N LYS A 145 9.51 10.26 -7.63
CA LYS A 145 10.46 10.87 -8.57
C LYS A 145 10.57 12.39 -8.29
N PRO A 146 11.81 12.93 -8.26
CA PRO A 146 11.99 14.37 -8.14
C PRO A 146 11.43 15.06 -9.39
N GLY A 147 10.74 16.18 -9.19
CA GLY A 147 10.23 16.99 -10.30
C GLY A 147 11.37 17.42 -11.20
N SER A 148 11.24 17.22 -12.51
CA SER A 148 12.20 17.77 -13.47
C SER A 148 11.90 19.26 -13.57
N SER A 149 12.66 20.10 -12.87
CA SER A 149 12.64 21.52 -13.17
C SER A 149 13.14 21.70 -14.62
N ALA A 150 12.21 21.98 -15.54
CA ALA A 150 12.56 22.44 -16.87
C ALA A 150 13.49 23.65 -16.72
N GLY A 151 14.72 23.50 -17.20
CA GLY A 151 15.77 24.51 -17.09
C GLY A 151 15.39 25.80 -17.81
N GLY A 152 14.96 26.79 -17.03
CA GLY A 152 14.91 28.19 -17.44
C GLY A 152 16.32 28.78 -17.35
N ASN A 153 17.08 28.67 -18.44
CA ASN A 153 18.37 29.33 -18.59
C ASN A 153 18.12 30.85 -18.75
N GLY A 154 18.25 31.60 -17.66
CA GLY A 154 18.04 33.04 -17.61
C GLY A 154 19.19 33.74 -16.90
N SER A 155 20.14 34.22 -17.69
CA SER A 155 21.28 35.06 -17.31
C SER A 155 20.89 36.28 -16.47
N SER A 156 21.59 36.50 -15.35
CA SER A 156 22.14 37.78 -14.88
C SER A 156 22.79 37.51 -13.52
N GLY A 157 24.11 37.66 -13.36
CA GLY A 157 24.79 38.95 -13.33
C GLY A 157 24.94 39.35 -11.86
N GLY A 158 26.13 39.15 -11.28
CA GLY A 158 26.46 39.59 -9.91
C GLY A 158 26.38 41.13 -9.75
N PRO A 159 26.68 41.69 -8.56
CA PRO A 159 27.97 41.44 -7.91
C PRO A 159 27.96 41.28 -6.39
N ILE A 160 29.16 40.87 -5.97
CA ILE A 160 29.76 40.78 -4.65
C ILE A 160 29.68 42.13 -3.91
N GLY A 161 29.34 42.09 -2.61
CA GLY A 161 29.43 43.23 -1.70
C GLY A 161 29.73 42.77 -0.28
N ALA A 162 30.93 43.10 0.19
CA ALA A 162 31.45 42.84 1.53
C ALA A 162 30.79 43.72 2.61
N GLY A 163 30.74 43.25 3.86
CA GLY A 163 30.36 44.10 5.00
C GLY A 163 30.29 43.31 6.31
N ALA A 164 31.22 43.61 7.21
CA ALA A 164 31.39 42.98 8.51
C ALA A 164 30.46 43.56 9.61
N SER A 165 30.45 42.83 10.74
CA SER A 165 30.40 43.30 12.13
C SER A 165 29.12 43.02 12.97
N SER A 166 29.37 42.20 14.01
CA SER A 166 28.93 42.25 15.42
C SER A 166 27.71 43.09 15.85
N SER A 167 26.86 42.48 16.68
CA SER A 167 26.66 42.92 18.07
C SER A 167 25.83 41.92 18.89
N GLU A 168 26.25 41.76 20.14
CA GLU A 168 25.60 41.03 21.22
C GLU A 168 24.35 41.76 21.74
N GLY A 169 23.43 41.01 22.38
CA GLY A 169 22.48 41.60 23.32
C GLY A 169 21.24 40.75 23.63
N GLY A 170 21.15 40.27 24.87
CA GLY A 170 19.90 40.40 25.66
C GLY A 170 18.92 39.22 25.73
N ALA A 171 19.18 38.34 26.70
CA ALA A 171 18.28 37.74 27.69
C ALA A 171 16.75 37.55 27.46
N SER A 172 16.33 36.34 27.89
CA SER A 172 15.13 36.01 28.68
C SER A 172 13.86 35.46 28.00
N GLY A 173 13.30 34.42 28.62
CA GLY A 173 11.85 34.16 28.60
C GLY A 173 11.36 32.90 27.90
N GLY A 174 11.17 31.82 28.68
CA GLY A 174 9.94 30.99 28.67
C GLY A 174 9.61 30.07 27.49
N GLY A 175 9.37 28.79 27.78
CA GLY A 175 8.41 27.97 27.02
C GLY A 175 8.93 27.20 25.80
N LYS A 176 9.96 26.35 25.94
CA LYS A 176 10.34 25.40 24.88
C LYS A 176 9.42 24.17 24.90
N ARG A 177 8.37 24.15 24.06
CA ARG A 177 7.77 22.94 23.42
C ARG A 177 6.52 23.29 22.58
N PRO A 178 6.69 23.93 21.40
CA PRO A 178 5.98 23.42 20.21
C PRO A 178 6.84 23.35 18.93
N LYS A 179 7.99 24.04 18.90
CA LYS A 179 8.83 24.20 17.68
C LYS A 179 9.35 22.89 17.05
N LYS A 180 9.40 21.77 17.78
CA LYS A 180 9.91 20.50 17.22
C LYS A 180 8.88 19.78 16.33
N ARG A 181 7.59 19.79 16.71
CA ARG A 181 6.52 19.15 15.91
C ARG A 181 6.21 19.96 14.67
N GLU A 182 6.18 21.28 14.79
CA GLU A 182 5.92 22.21 13.68
C GLU A 182 7.05 22.17 12.64
N ARG A 183 8.31 22.09 13.09
CA ARG A 183 9.47 21.94 12.20
C ARG A 183 9.55 20.55 11.56
N GLN A 184 9.06 19.50 12.23
CA GLN A 184 8.92 18.16 11.64
C GLN A 184 7.79 18.09 10.61
N ALA A 185 6.63 18.70 10.89
CA ALA A 185 5.51 18.79 9.95
C ALA A 185 5.88 19.64 8.72
N ALA A 186 6.55 20.78 8.94
CA ALA A 186 7.06 21.61 7.86
C ALA A 186 8.11 20.88 7.00
N ALA A 187 9.03 20.13 7.63
CA ALA A 187 10.02 19.31 6.90
C ALA A 187 9.38 18.16 6.11
N ALA A 188 8.33 17.53 6.65
CA ALA A 188 7.55 16.51 5.94
C ALA A 188 6.78 17.12 4.75
N SER A 189 6.14 18.28 4.93
CA SER A 189 5.45 18.98 3.83
C SER A 189 6.42 19.51 2.76
N ALA A 190 7.61 19.96 3.15
CA ALA A 190 8.66 20.39 2.23
C ALA A 190 9.31 19.22 1.48
N GLN A 191 9.41 18.04 2.11
CA GLN A 191 9.79 16.81 1.42
C GLN A 191 8.72 16.32 0.45
N ALA A 192 7.43 16.44 0.80
CA ALA A 192 6.33 16.15 -0.12
C ALA A 192 6.36 17.08 -1.35
N ALA A 193 6.73 18.35 -1.16
CA ALA A 193 6.88 19.33 -2.25
C ALA A 193 8.14 19.12 -3.14
N LEU A 194 9.10 18.28 -2.73
CA LEU A 194 10.31 17.96 -3.52
C LEU A 194 10.09 16.85 -4.56
N PHE A 195 9.00 16.09 -4.45
CA PHE A 195 8.68 14.97 -5.33
C PHE A 195 7.36 15.24 -6.03
N GLU A 196 7.41 15.36 -7.35
CA GLU A 196 6.27 15.85 -8.15
C GLU A 196 5.41 14.71 -8.70
N THR A 197 5.97 13.50 -8.83
CA THR A 197 5.24 12.34 -9.38
C THR A 197 5.44 11.09 -8.53
N VAL A 198 4.34 10.41 -8.24
CA VAL A 198 4.29 9.07 -7.62
C VAL A 198 4.20 8.04 -8.74
N GLU A 199 5.11 7.06 -8.75
CA GLU A 199 5.09 5.95 -9.69
C GLU A 199 4.92 4.64 -8.92
N PHE A 200 4.03 3.77 -9.37
CA PHE A 200 3.87 2.44 -8.77
C PHE A 200 5.01 1.53 -9.17
N VAL A 201 5.45 0.69 -8.23
CA VAL A 201 6.44 -0.34 -8.54
C VAL A 201 5.84 -1.46 -9.40
N ARG A 202 4.52 -1.69 -9.27
CA ARG A 202 3.77 -2.73 -9.97
C ARG A 202 2.65 -2.09 -10.80
N THR A 203 2.61 -2.41 -12.10
CA THR A 203 1.59 -1.88 -13.02
C THR A 203 0.16 -2.25 -12.60
N GLU A 204 -0.04 -3.45 -12.04
CA GLU A 204 -1.35 -3.86 -11.53
C GLU A 204 -1.86 -2.96 -10.40
N GLU A 205 -0.97 -2.48 -9.53
CA GLU A 205 -1.34 -1.61 -8.41
C GLU A 205 -1.71 -0.21 -8.91
N GLU A 206 -1.07 0.26 -9.99
CA GLU A 206 -1.44 1.53 -10.65
C GLU A 206 -2.85 1.47 -11.23
N ILE A 207 -3.16 0.38 -11.94
CA ILE A 207 -4.47 0.18 -12.55
C ILE A 207 -5.55 0.02 -11.48
N LEU A 208 -5.26 -0.75 -10.41
CA LEU A 208 -6.18 -0.88 -9.28
C LEU A 208 -6.39 0.47 -8.58
N ALA A 209 -5.34 1.27 -8.40
CA ALA A 209 -5.45 2.58 -7.77
C ALA A 209 -6.37 3.54 -8.54
N ALA A 210 -6.46 3.43 -9.87
CA ALA A 210 -7.41 4.21 -10.66
C ALA A 210 -8.89 3.91 -10.31
N THR A 211 -9.16 2.76 -9.69
CA THR A 211 -10.50 2.33 -9.23
C THR A 211 -10.69 2.42 -7.72
N ALA A 212 -9.67 2.86 -6.97
CA ALA A 212 -9.74 2.96 -5.52
C ALA A 212 -10.70 4.07 -5.08
N GLU A 213 -11.58 3.77 -4.13
CA GLU A 213 -12.47 4.78 -3.54
C GLU A 213 -11.71 5.79 -2.68
N TRP A 214 -10.57 5.35 -2.13
CA TRP A 214 -9.70 6.19 -1.33
C TRP A 214 -8.26 5.70 -1.41
N GLN A 215 -7.33 6.65 -1.38
CA GLN A 215 -5.91 6.35 -1.31
C GLN A 215 -5.16 7.36 -0.46
N ALA A 216 -4.10 6.91 0.22
CA ALA A 216 -3.21 7.80 0.95
C ALA A 216 -1.75 7.36 0.85
N LEU A 217 -0.89 8.31 0.47
CA LEU A 217 0.55 8.14 0.49
C LEU A 217 1.06 8.27 1.93
N LEU A 218 1.61 7.19 2.48
CA LEU A 218 2.14 7.18 3.84
C LEU A 218 3.51 7.87 3.90
N ASN A 219 3.66 8.75 4.89
CA ASN A 219 4.94 9.36 5.27
C ASN A 219 6.00 8.29 5.56
N GLY A 220 7.26 8.60 5.23
CA GLY A 220 8.40 7.72 5.44
C GLY A 220 9.72 8.43 5.17
N THR A 221 10.81 7.67 5.04
CA THR A 221 12.13 8.16 4.62
C THR A 221 12.55 7.54 3.28
N GLY A 222 13.30 8.27 2.44
CA GLY A 222 13.72 7.77 1.12
C GLY A 222 12.71 7.99 -0.03
N ARG A 223 13.02 7.46 -1.22
CA ARG A 223 12.17 7.60 -2.42
C ARG A 223 11.06 6.56 -2.48
N THR A 224 11.31 5.35 -1.99
CA THR A 224 10.28 4.32 -1.90
C THR A 224 9.36 4.62 -0.71
N ARG A 225 8.07 4.59 -0.96
CA ARG A 225 6.98 4.87 -0.03
C ARG A 225 5.93 3.77 -0.15
N GLN A 226 4.99 3.80 0.77
CA GLN A 226 3.82 2.95 0.72
C GLN A 226 2.61 3.82 0.45
N MET A 227 1.75 3.34 -0.43
CA MET A 227 0.42 3.90 -0.63
C MET A 227 -0.61 2.88 -0.18
N VAL A 228 -1.58 3.33 0.61
CA VAL A 228 -2.73 2.52 0.98
C VAL A 228 -3.81 2.79 -0.05
N LEU A 229 -4.32 1.74 -0.66
CA LEU A 229 -5.46 1.78 -1.57
C LEU A 229 -6.63 1.11 -0.87
N ALA A 230 -7.78 1.77 -0.88
CA ALA A 230 -9.04 1.22 -0.41
C ALA A 230 -9.90 0.91 -1.63
N LEU A 231 -10.10 -0.38 -1.88
CA LEU A 231 -10.73 -0.93 -3.07
C LEU A 231 -12.03 -1.62 -2.67
N THR A 232 -13.06 -1.53 -3.50
CA THR A 232 -14.23 -2.42 -3.36
C THR A 232 -14.05 -3.64 -4.25
N PRO A 233 -14.66 -4.80 -3.92
CA PRO A 233 -14.65 -5.95 -4.82
C PRO A 233 -15.14 -5.61 -6.23
N GLU A 234 -16.12 -4.71 -6.34
CA GLU A 234 -16.66 -4.22 -7.61
C GLU A 234 -15.64 -3.32 -8.35
N GLY A 235 -14.97 -2.39 -7.65
CA GLY A 235 -13.92 -1.56 -8.25
C GLY A 235 -12.77 -2.41 -8.80
N MET A 236 -12.35 -3.44 -8.07
CA MET A 236 -11.35 -4.40 -8.56
C MET A 236 -11.83 -5.15 -9.80
N ARG A 237 -13.10 -5.57 -9.85
CA ARG A 237 -13.69 -6.22 -11.02
C ARG A 237 -13.71 -5.29 -12.24
N GLN A 238 -14.00 -4.01 -12.04
CA GLN A 238 -13.97 -2.99 -13.09
C GLN A 238 -12.56 -2.73 -13.63
N ALA A 239 -11.52 -2.99 -12.84
CA ALA A 239 -10.12 -2.86 -13.26
C ALA A 239 -9.66 -4.02 -14.17
N ILE A 240 -10.30 -5.20 -14.13
CA ILE A 240 -9.87 -6.41 -14.87
C ILE A 240 -9.67 -6.18 -16.37
N PRO A 241 -10.58 -5.52 -17.12
CA PRO A 241 -10.35 -5.27 -18.54
C PRO A 241 -9.13 -4.40 -18.82
N ALA A 242 -8.86 -3.39 -17.99
CA ALA A 242 -7.67 -2.55 -18.10
C ALA A 242 -6.40 -3.32 -17.75
N LEU A 243 -6.47 -4.22 -16.76
CA LEU A 243 -5.38 -5.14 -16.41
C LEU A 243 -5.04 -6.07 -17.59
N HIS A 244 -6.05 -6.66 -18.24
CA HIS A 244 -5.85 -7.44 -19.45
C HIS A 244 -5.21 -6.63 -20.58
N ALA A 245 -5.69 -5.41 -20.84
CA ALA A 245 -5.13 -4.57 -21.89
C ALA A 245 -3.68 -4.15 -21.62
N ALA A 246 -3.32 -3.91 -20.36
CA ALA A 246 -1.97 -3.47 -19.99
C ALA A 246 -0.97 -4.63 -19.86
N MET A 247 -1.46 -5.85 -19.59
CA MET A 247 -0.62 -7.03 -19.28
C MET A 247 -0.71 -8.12 -20.35
N GLY A 248 -1.57 -7.92 -21.34
CA GLY A 248 -1.76 -8.80 -22.48
C GLY A 248 -1.74 -8.01 -23.78
N GLU A 249 -0.58 -7.93 -24.41
CA GLU A 249 -0.47 -8.06 -25.86
C GLU A 249 0.55 -9.18 -26.15
N ASP A 250 0.14 -10.09 -27.04
CA ASP A 250 0.82 -11.27 -27.59
C ASP A 250 0.99 -12.50 -26.70
N ALA A 251 -0.04 -13.38 -26.73
CA ALA A 251 0.12 -14.83 -26.60
C ALA A 251 0.21 -15.46 -28.00
#